data_AF-A0A1W1HXM5-F1
#
_entry.id   AF-A0A1W1HXM5-F1
#
_cell.length_a   1.000
_cell.length_b   1.000
_cell.length_c   1.000
_cell.angle_alpha   90.00
_cell.angle_beta   90.00
_cell.angle_gamma   90.00
#
_symmetry.space_group_name_H-M   'P 1'
#
loop_
_entity.id
_entity.type
_entity.pdbx_description
1 polymer ?
#
loop_
_entity_poly.entity_id
_entity_poly.type
_entity_poly.pdbx_seq_one_letter_code
_entity_poly.pdbx_strand_id
1 'polypeptide(L)'
;MIMAAFNPLTALRSPRETLDGYIILPRLIDKVRAQARGELPAAYQRNLLHRGGTLDGRFLAFTGLEGEALRAVILSCETDEPVAQWVAQHATRHSADEKQRWAAEVEGYRPTGRVLLYLQSTVPELAAQIDCALVSLLDLIDMNEGRLAVPARGGSADVEERSA
;
A
#
# COMPACT_ATOMS: atom_id res chain seq x y z
N MET A 1 -11.36 -15.13 -26.42
CA MET A 1 -11.57 -13.83 -25.77
C MET A 1 -11.51 -14.05 -24.27
N ILE A 2 -10.33 -13.90 -23.66
CA ILE A 2 -10.16 -14.07 -22.22
C ILE A 2 -10.77 -12.82 -21.58
N MET A 3 -11.94 -12.95 -20.95
CA MET A 3 -12.44 -11.93 -20.04
C MET A 3 -11.40 -11.80 -18.93
N ALA A 4 -10.72 -10.66 -18.84
CA ALA A 4 -9.86 -10.38 -17.70
C ALA A 4 -10.74 -10.50 -16.45
N ALA A 5 -10.53 -11.54 -15.64
CA ALA A 5 -11.24 -11.71 -14.39
C ALA A 5 -11.06 -10.42 -13.59
N PHE A 6 -12.16 -9.88 -13.05
CA PHE A 6 -12.11 -8.73 -12.15
C PHE A 6 -11.08 -9.02 -11.06
N ASN A 7 -9.97 -8.29 -11.07
CA ASN A 7 -9.02 -8.33 -9.98
C ASN A 7 -9.47 -7.26 -8.98
N PRO A 8 -10.14 -7.60 -7.86
CA PRO A 8 -10.59 -6.61 -6.87
C PRO A 8 -9.43 -5.75 -6.33
N LEU A 9 -8.19 -6.20 -6.51
CA LEU A 9 -6.98 -5.50 -6.10
C LEU A 9 -6.65 -4.27 -6.98
N THR A 10 -7.04 -4.27 -8.26
CA THR A 10 -6.81 -3.11 -9.14
C THR A 10 -7.79 -1.96 -8.87
N ALA A 11 -8.86 -2.20 -8.12
CA ALA A 11 -9.83 -1.17 -7.75
C ALA A 11 -9.34 -0.25 -6.62
N LEU A 12 -8.30 -0.65 -5.88
CA LEU A 12 -7.65 0.20 -4.90
C LEU A 12 -6.60 1.05 -5.62
N ARG A 13 -6.48 2.33 -5.28
CA ARG A 13 -5.39 3.18 -5.79
C ARG A 13 -4.02 2.72 -5.29
N SER A 14 -2.97 3.09 -6.03
CA SER A 14 -1.59 2.81 -5.59
C SER A 14 -1.36 3.46 -4.21
N PRO A 15 -0.60 2.83 -3.31
CA PRO A 15 -0.22 3.47 -2.05
C PRO A 15 0.59 4.76 -2.24
N ARG A 16 1.12 5.02 -3.44
CA ARG A 16 1.85 6.24 -3.81
C ARG A 16 0.97 7.40 -4.23
N GLU A 17 -0.30 7.14 -4.55
CA GLU A 17 -1.22 8.23 -4.87
C GLU A 17 -1.40 9.14 -3.66
N THR A 18 -1.45 10.45 -3.93
CA THR A 18 -1.51 11.49 -2.91
C THR A 18 -2.86 12.17 -2.89
N LEU A 19 -3.29 12.56 -1.69
CA LEU A 19 -4.41 13.47 -1.47
C LEU A 19 -4.04 14.40 -0.32
N ASP A 20 -4.16 15.71 -0.54
CA ASP A 20 -3.65 16.74 0.37
C ASP A 20 -2.18 16.51 0.80
N GLY A 21 -1.34 16.04 -0.13
CA GLY A 21 0.07 15.74 0.12
C GLY A 21 0.34 14.48 0.96
N TYR A 22 -0.69 13.76 1.40
CA TYR A 22 -0.53 12.47 2.07
C TYR A 22 -0.59 11.33 1.05
N ILE A 23 0.50 10.56 0.94
CA ILE A 23 0.43 9.22 0.34
C ILE A 23 -0.44 8.30 1.20
N ILE A 24 -0.86 7.15 0.68
CA ILE A 24 -1.71 6.15 1.34
C ILE A 24 -3.16 6.59 1.59
N LEU A 25 -3.45 7.87 1.84
CA LEU A 25 -4.81 8.37 2.12
C LEU A 25 -5.84 7.97 1.03
N PRO A 26 -5.58 8.19 -0.28
CA PRO A 26 -6.45 7.70 -1.35
C PRO A 26 -6.80 6.22 -1.23
N ARG A 27 -5.76 5.39 -0.99
CA ARG A 27 -5.91 3.95 -0.86
C ARG A 27 -6.71 3.55 0.38
N LEU A 28 -6.56 4.26 1.50
CA LEU A 28 -7.38 4.00 2.71
C LEU A 28 -8.85 4.30 2.46
N ILE A 29 -9.15 5.39 1.75
CA ILE A 29 -10.52 5.74 1.34
C ILE A 29 -11.12 4.59 0.52
N ASP A 30 -10.39 4.09 -0.48
CA ASP A 30 -10.85 2.99 -1.33
C ASP A 30 -11.07 1.71 -0.51
N LYS A 31 -10.13 1.36 0.38
CA LYS A 31 -10.23 0.16 1.21
C LYS A 31 -11.45 0.20 2.13
N VAL A 32 -11.73 1.35 2.76
CA VAL A 32 -12.89 1.52 3.65
C VAL A 32 -14.19 1.43 2.87
N ARG A 33 -14.28 2.12 1.72
CA ARG A 33 -15.47 2.06 0.85
C ARG A 33 -15.69 0.65 0.29
N ALA A 34 -14.63 -0.05 -0.10
CA ALA A 34 -14.70 -1.45 -0.54
C ALA A 34 -15.15 -2.38 0.59
N GLN A 35 -14.65 -2.19 1.82
CA GLN A 35 -15.08 -2.97 2.98
C GLN A 35 -16.58 -2.79 3.24
N ALA A 36 -17.10 -1.56 3.15
CA ALA A 36 -18.52 -1.27 3.36
C ALA A 36 -19.43 -1.93 2.33
N ARG A 37 -18.93 -2.19 1.11
CA ARG A 37 -19.64 -2.95 0.07
C ARG A 37 -19.42 -4.47 0.15
N GLY A 38 -18.59 -4.95 1.08
CA GLY A 38 -18.22 -6.37 1.15
C GLY A 38 -17.25 -6.82 0.05
N GLU A 39 -16.57 -5.88 -0.60
CA GLU A 39 -15.69 -6.11 -1.75
C GLU A 39 -14.20 -6.11 -1.39
N LEU A 40 -13.83 -5.73 -0.15
CA LEU A 40 -12.43 -5.70 0.26
C LEU A 40 -11.89 -7.14 0.39
N PRO A 41 -10.76 -7.50 -0.26
CA PRO A 41 -10.20 -8.84 -0.14
C PRO A 41 -9.80 -9.19 1.30
N ALA A 42 -9.99 -10.44 1.71
CA ALA A 42 -9.77 -10.93 3.07
C ALA A 42 -8.38 -10.56 3.64
N ALA A 43 -7.35 -10.56 2.80
CA ALA A 43 -5.99 -10.16 3.16
C ALA A 43 -5.91 -8.72 3.72
N TYR A 44 -6.73 -7.80 3.23
CA TYR A 44 -6.71 -6.41 3.70
C TYR A 44 -7.64 -6.13 4.87
N GLN A 45 -8.68 -6.96 5.07
CA GLN A 45 -9.69 -6.71 6.10
C GLN A 45 -9.10 -6.72 7.51
N ARG A 46 -8.25 -7.72 7.80
CA ARG A 46 -7.63 -7.90 9.13
C ARG A 46 -6.79 -6.71 9.58
N ASN A 47 -6.25 -5.95 8.64
CA ASN A 47 -5.29 -4.88 8.88
C ASN A 47 -5.87 -3.49 8.61
N LEU A 48 -7.16 -3.40 8.24
CA LEU A 48 -7.79 -2.16 7.84
C LEU A 48 -7.86 -1.18 9.01
N LEU A 49 -7.17 -0.06 8.90
CA LEU A 49 -7.14 1.02 9.91
C LEU A 49 -6.69 0.56 11.31
N HIS A 50 -5.92 -0.53 11.39
CA HIS A 50 -5.30 -0.96 12.64
C HIS A 50 -3.91 -0.35 12.80
N ARG A 51 -3.61 0.12 14.02
CA ARG A 51 -2.27 0.59 14.40
C ARG A 51 -1.26 -0.57 14.32
N GLY A 52 -0.02 -0.26 13.94
CA GLY A 52 1.06 -1.25 13.84
C GLY A 52 1.95 -1.03 12.61
N GLY A 53 2.72 -2.07 12.24
CA GLY A 53 3.70 -1.99 11.14
C GLY A 53 3.13 -1.98 9.72
N THR A 54 1.80 -2.01 9.56
CA THR A 54 1.09 -1.95 8.28
C THR A 54 1.14 -0.52 7.70
N LEU A 55 0.82 -0.34 6.41
CA LEU A 55 0.72 1.01 5.83
C LEU A 55 -0.36 1.85 6.51
N ASP A 56 -1.53 1.27 6.78
CA ASP A 56 -2.61 1.91 7.54
C ASP A 56 -2.11 2.37 8.92
N GLY A 57 -1.40 1.50 9.64
CA GLY A 57 -0.84 1.82 10.94
C GLY A 57 0.20 2.94 10.91
N ARG A 58 1.05 2.98 9.86
CA ARG A 58 2.01 4.07 9.63
C ARG A 58 1.32 5.40 9.36
N PHE A 59 0.26 5.40 8.55
CA PHE A 59 -0.55 6.59 8.29
C PHE A 59 -1.20 7.12 9.58
N LEU A 60 -1.83 6.24 10.38
CA LEU A 60 -2.45 6.63 11.65
C LEU A 60 -1.43 7.10 12.70
N ALA A 61 -0.23 6.51 12.70
CA ALA A 61 0.85 6.96 13.59
C ALA A 61 1.37 8.34 13.21
N PHE A 62 1.56 8.60 11.91
CA PHE A 62 2.03 9.89 11.42
C PHE A 62 0.99 11.00 11.63
N THR A 63 -0.26 10.75 11.24
CA THR A 63 -1.34 11.73 11.34
C THR A 63 -1.88 11.90 12.76
N GLY A 64 -1.64 10.96 13.67
CA GLY A 64 -2.23 10.95 15.01
C GLY A 64 -3.73 10.64 15.04
N LEU A 65 -4.34 10.36 13.88
CA LEU A 65 -5.78 10.07 13.77
C LEU A 65 -6.14 8.73 14.43
N GLU A 66 -7.37 8.66 14.93
CA GLU A 66 -8.00 7.41 15.32
C GLU A 66 -8.63 6.71 14.11
N GLY A 67 -8.36 5.42 13.96
CA GLY A 67 -8.80 4.64 12.80
C GLY A 67 -10.32 4.63 12.61
N GLU A 68 -11.08 4.45 13.68
CA GLU A 68 -12.54 4.43 13.59
C GLU A 68 -13.16 5.81 13.32
N ALA A 69 -12.52 6.89 13.78
CA ALA A 69 -12.95 8.25 13.42
C ALA A 69 -12.73 8.51 11.92
N LEU A 70 -11.56 8.12 11.39
CA LEU A 70 -11.27 8.21 9.96
C LEU A 70 -12.25 7.36 9.14
N ARG A 71 -12.55 6.13 9.60
CA ARG A 71 -13.56 5.26 8.96
C ARG A 71 -14.91 5.96 8.86
N ALA A 72 -15.41 6.50 9.97
CA ALA A 72 -16.73 7.13 10.02
C ALA A 72 -16.84 8.28 9.01
N VAL A 73 -15.80 9.12 8.94
CA VAL A 73 -15.76 10.25 8.00
C VAL A 73 -15.73 9.78 6.56
N ILE A 74 -14.88 8.80 6.23
CA ILE A 74 -14.83 8.22 4.87
C ILE A 74 -16.20 7.72 4.42
N LEU A 75 -16.95 7.07 5.31
CA LEU A 75 -18.27 6.53 5.00
C LEU A 75 -19.37 7.60 4.93
N SER A 76 -19.18 8.75 5.57
CA SER A 76 -20.11 9.88 5.50
C SER A 76 -19.93 10.77 4.25
N CYS A 77 -18.83 10.60 3.51
CA CYS A 77 -18.48 11.46 2.39
C CYS A 77 -18.51 10.71 1.06
N GLU A 78 -19.19 11.28 0.06
CA GLU A 78 -19.30 10.68 -1.28
C GLU A 78 -17.99 10.77 -2.07
N THR A 79 -17.26 11.87 -1.90
CA THR A 79 -16.02 12.17 -2.63
C THR A 79 -14.83 12.25 -1.67
N ASP A 80 -13.64 12.33 -2.23
CA ASP A 80 -12.39 12.34 -1.47
C ASP A 80 -12.09 13.69 -0.82
N GLU A 81 -12.57 14.77 -1.43
CA GLU A 81 -12.25 16.13 -1.01
C GLU A 81 -12.75 16.47 0.40
N PRO A 82 -14.00 16.14 0.80
CA PRO A 82 -14.44 16.30 2.18
C PRO A 82 -13.63 15.47 3.19
N VAL A 83 -13.17 14.28 2.79
CA VAL A 83 -12.31 13.44 3.64
C VAL A 83 -10.95 14.12 3.82
N ALA A 84 -10.36 14.64 2.75
CA ALA A 84 -9.08 15.36 2.80
C ALA A 84 -9.16 16.59 3.71
N GLN A 85 -10.24 17.38 3.59
CA GLN A 85 -10.49 18.53 4.46
C GLN A 85 -10.60 18.13 5.93
N TRP A 86 -11.32 17.04 6.23
CA TRP A 86 -11.42 16.54 7.60
C TRP A 86 -10.07 16.08 8.15
N VAL A 87 -9.28 15.34 7.35
CA VAL A 87 -7.92 14.93 7.72
C VAL A 87 -7.04 16.13 8.02
N ALA A 88 -7.06 17.16 7.17
CA ALA A 88 -6.28 18.39 7.35
C ALA A 88 -6.63 19.14 8.66
N GLN A 89 -7.88 19.02 9.14
CA GLN A 89 -8.35 19.67 10.36
C GLN A 89 -8.05 18.86 11.64
N HIS A 90 -8.04 17.53 11.56
CA HIS A 90 -7.99 16.65 12.73
C HIS A 90 -6.65 15.93 12.90
N ALA A 91 -5.83 15.85 11.85
CA ALA A 91 -4.50 15.30 11.96
C ALA A 91 -3.56 16.27 12.69
N THR A 92 -2.48 15.73 13.24
CA THR A 92 -1.30 16.53 13.61
C THR A 92 -0.89 17.38 12.40
N ARG A 93 -0.63 18.67 12.63
CA ARG A 93 -0.22 19.59 11.56
C ARG A 93 1.14 19.21 11.03
N HIS A 94 1.22 19.03 9.71
CA HIS A 94 2.45 18.78 8.99
C HIS A 94 2.58 19.77 7.83
N SER A 95 3.77 20.35 7.69
CA SER A 95 4.20 21.09 6.51
C SER A 95 4.30 20.19 5.28
N ALA A 96 4.33 20.79 4.08
CA ALA A 96 4.55 20.05 2.84
C ALA A 96 5.85 19.23 2.88
N ASP A 97 6.93 19.80 3.40
CA ASP A 97 8.24 19.14 3.53
C ASP A 97 8.20 17.95 4.50
N GLU A 98 7.45 18.04 5.60
CA GLU A 98 7.23 16.92 6.52
C GLU A 98 6.47 15.78 5.85
N LYS A 99 5.39 16.11 5.11
CA LYS A 99 4.63 15.13 4.34
C LYS A 99 5.51 14.45 3.28
N GLN A 100 6.36 15.20 2.57
CA GLN A 100 7.27 14.67 1.56
C GLN A 100 8.37 13.79 2.17
N ARG A 101 8.99 14.20 3.28
CA ARG A 101 9.98 13.39 3.98
C ARG A 101 9.39 12.09 4.48
N TRP A 102 8.21 12.14 5.11
CA TRP A 102 7.50 10.95 5.53
C TRP A 102 7.15 10.03 4.35
N ALA A 103 6.69 10.60 3.23
CA ALA A 103 6.42 9.81 2.03
C ALA A 103 7.68 9.08 1.52
N ALA A 104 8.84 9.75 1.51
CA ALA A 104 10.11 9.13 1.13
C ALA A 104 10.56 8.03 2.11
N GLU A 105 10.32 8.19 3.42
CA GLU A 105 10.60 7.16 4.42
C GLU A 105 9.72 5.92 4.23
N VAL A 106 8.45 6.11 3.91
CA VAL A 106 7.51 5.02 3.62
C VAL A 106 7.89 4.32 2.30
N GLU A 107 8.21 5.07 1.27
CA GLU A 107 8.69 4.56 -0.03
C GLU A 107 9.98 3.74 0.14
N GLY A 108 10.90 4.18 1.01
CA GLY A 108 12.14 3.48 1.30
C GLY A 108 11.99 2.27 2.23
N TYR A 109 10.81 2.05 2.84
CA TYR A 109 10.61 0.99 3.81
C TYR A 109 10.59 -0.40 3.15
N ARG A 110 11.51 -1.26 3.59
CA ARG A 110 11.57 -2.67 3.23
C ARG A 110 10.99 -3.52 4.36
N PRO A 111 10.11 -4.49 4.07
CA PRO A 111 9.45 -5.27 5.10
C PRO A 111 10.45 -6.20 5.82
N THR A 112 10.33 -6.29 7.14
CA THR A 112 11.15 -7.18 7.98
C THR A 112 10.28 -7.88 9.03
N GLY A 113 10.85 -8.90 9.69
CA GLY A 113 10.19 -9.61 10.80
C GLY A 113 8.80 -10.12 10.45
N ARG A 114 7.81 -9.83 11.31
CA ARG A 114 6.42 -10.29 11.14
C ARG A 114 5.74 -9.76 9.89
N VAL A 115 6.10 -8.57 9.42
CA VAL A 115 5.52 -7.99 8.19
C VAL A 115 6.01 -8.75 6.98
N LEU A 116 7.31 -9.07 6.92
CA LEU A 116 7.88 -9.87 5.83
C LEU A 116 7.25 -11.26 5.77
N LEU A 117 7.17 -11.96 6.91
CA LEU A 117 6.54 -13.29 6.98
C LEU A 117 5.09 -13.28 6.51
N TYR A 118 4.33 -12.25 6.91
CA TYR A 118 2.95 -12.08 6.49
C TYR A 118 2.81 -11.86 4.98
N LEU A 119 3.70 -11.05 4.38
CA LEU A 119 3.70 -10.82 2.93
C LEU A 119 4.04 -12.11 2.19
N GLN A 120 5.09 -12.82 2.61
CA GLN A 120 5.48 -14.08 2.00
C GLN A 120 4.37 -15.14 2.03
N SER A 121 3.54 -15.17 3.09
CA SER A 121 2.39 -16.07 3.16
C SER A 121 1.18 -15.62 2.33
N THR A 122 1.05 -14.32 2.06
CA THR A 122 -0.15 -13.74 1.44
C THR A 122 0.01 -13.52 -0.07
N VAL A 123 1.25 -13.37 -0.55
CA VAL A 123 1.58 -13.23 -1.97
C VAL A 123 2.64 -14.26 -2.40
N PRO A 124 2.36 -15.57 -2.26
CA PRO A 124 3.36 -16.62 -2.44
C PRO A 124 3.95 -16.67 -3.85
N GLU A 125 3.18 -16.33 -4.89
CA GLU A 125 3.66 -16.28 -6.27
C GLU A 125 4.69 -15.16 -6.47
N LEU A 126 4.49 -14.00 -5.84
CA LEU A 126 5.45 -12.90 -5.88
C LEU A 126 6.68 -13.23 -5.03
N ALA A 127 6.47 -13.76 -3.82
CA ALA A 127 7.54 -14.17 -2.92
C ALA A 127 8.40 -15.32 -3.49
N ALA A 128 7.84 -16.13 -4.40
CA ALA A 128 8.62 -17.07 -5.17
C ALA A 128 9.51 -16.38 -6.21
N GLN A 129 9.14 -15.23 -6.77
CA GLN A 129 9.89 -14.63 -7.88
C GLN A 129 10.99 -13.66 -7.42
N ILE A 130 10.81 -13.00 -6.27
CA ILE A 130 11.71 -11.97 -5.77
C ILE A 130 12.02 -12.14 -4.28
N ASP A 131 13.17 -11.61 -3.85
CA ASP A 131 13.45 -11.44 -2.43
C ASP A 131 12.67 -10.24 -1.88
N CYS A 132 11.52 -10.50 -1.25
CA CYS A 132 10.68 -9.47 -0.66
C CYS A 132 11.37 -8.63 0.41
N ALA A 133 12.48 -9.09 1.02
CA ALA A 133 13.22 -8.32 2.02
C ALA A 133 14.03 -7.17 1.41
N LEU A 134 14.33 -7.23 0.10
CA LEU A 134 15.14 -6.23 -0.60
C LEU A 134 14.31 -5.18 -1.34
N VAL A 135 13.01 -5.44 -1.50
CA VAL A 135 12.07 -4.61 -2.26
C VAL A 135 11.22 -3.76 -1.31
N SER A 136 10.89 -2.54 -1.71
CA SER A 136 10.03 -1.68 -0.89
C SER A 136 8.64 -2.28 -0.72
N LEU A 137 7.98 -1.98 0.40
CA LEU A 137 6.60 -2.43 0.61
C LEU A 137 5.65 -1.89 -0.45
N LEU A 138 5.88 -0.66 -0.95
CA LEU A 138 5.03 -0.06 -1.96
C LEU A 138 5.22 -0.73 -3.33
N ASP A 139 6.45 -1.10 -3.68
CA ASP A 139 6.73 -1.90 -4.88
C ASP A 139 6.10 -3.28 -4.80
N LEU A 140 6.19 -3.98 -3.66
CA LEU A 140 5.55 -5.28 -3.49
C LEU A 140 4.04 -5.21 -3.72
N ILE A 141 3.39 -4.17 -3.20
CA ILE A 141 1.96 -3.94 -3.41
C ILE A 141 1.69 -3.66 -4.88
N ASP A 142 2.40 -2.71 -5.49
CA ASP A 142 2.15 -2.34 -6.88
C ASP A 142 2.50 -3.47 -7.86
N MET A 143 3.47 -4.34 -7.56
CA MET A 143 3.74 -5.56 -8.32
C MET A 143 2.61 -6.58 -8.17
N ASN A 144 2.18 -6.86 -6.93
CA ASN A 144 1.08 -7.80 -6.66
C ASN A 144 -0.24 -7.35 -7.30
N GLU A 145 -0.44 -6.04 -7.43
CA GLU A 145 -1.63 -5.44 -8.03
C GLU A 145 -1.45 -5.13 -9.53
N GLY A 146 -0.34 -5.55 -10.13
CA GLY A 146 -0.09 -5.47 -11.56
C GLY A 146 0.22 -4.06 -12.10
N ARG A 147 0.53 -3.09 -11.23
CA ARG A 147 0.97 -1.73 -11.61
C ARG A 147 2.47 -1.67 -11.92
N LEU A 148 3.26 -2.57 -11.31
CA LEU A 148 4.69 -2.71 -11.58
C LEU A 148 5.00 -4.11 -12.12
N ALA A 149 5.96 -4.18 -13.04
CA ALA A 149 6.46 -5.45 -13.53
C ALA A 149 7.26 -6.17 -12.44
N VAL A 150 7.06 -7.48 -12.34
CA VAL A 150 7.92 -8.35 -11.51
C VAL A 150 9.20 -8.63 -12.30
N PRO A 151 10.39 -8.34 -11.76
CA PRO A 151 11.65 -8.69 -12.40
C PRO A 151 11.70 -10.19 -12.68
N ALA A 152 12.15 -10.57 -13.88
CA ALA A 152 12.43 -11.98 -14.17
C ALA A 152 13.48 -12.49 -13.16
N ARG A 153 13.27 -13.69 -12.60
CA ARG A 153 14.33 -14.35 -11.82
C ARG A 153 15.58 -14.35 -12.68
N GLY A 154 16.67 -13.80 -12.14
CA GLY A 154 17.93 -13.65 -12.87
C GLY A 154 18.26 -14.93 -13.62
N GLY A 155 18.25 -14.87 -14.95
CA GLY A 155 19.03 -15.81 -15.74
C GLY A 155 20.46 -15.66 -15.24
N SER A 156 21.07 -16.77 -14.84
CA SER A 156 22.52 -16.84 -14.72
C SER A 156 23.09 -16.14 -15.94
N ALA A 157 23.82 -15.04 -15.74
CA ALA A 157 24.63 -14.48 -16.80
C ALA A 157 25.47 -15.64 -17.32
N ASP A 158 25.28 -15.97 -18.60
CA ASP A 158 26.15 -16.91 -19.30
C ASP A 158 27.58 -16.49 -19.01
N VAL A 159 28.30 -17.36 -18.31
CA VAL A 159 29.75 -17.34 -18.26
C VAL A 159 30.18 -17.70 -19.68
N GLU A 160 30.15 -16.73 -20.58
CA GLU A 160 30.72 -16.89 -21.91
C GLU A 160 32.24 -16.83 -21.74
N GLU A 161 32.76 -18.03 -21.53
CA GLU A 161 34.08 -18.54 -21.81
C GLU A 161 34.82 -17.73 -22.88
N ARG A 162 35.56 -16.68 -22.45
CA ARG A 162 36.65 -16.11 -23.24
C ARG A 162 37.87 -17.01 -23.12
N SER A 163 37.79 -18.14 -23.81
CA SER A 163 38.95 -18.82 -24.37
C SER A 163 39.24 -18.17 -25.73
N ALA A 164 40.19 -17.23 -25.76
CA ALA A 164 40.96 -16.84 -26.94
C ALA A 164 42.25 -16.14 -26.50
#